data_AF-A0A0F9VCK0-F1
#
_entry.id   AF-A0A0F9VCK0-F1
#
_cell.length_a   1.000
_cell.length_b   1.000
_cell.length_c   1.000
_cell.angle_alpha   90.00
_cell.angle_beta   90.00
_cell.angle_gamma   90.00
#
_symmetry.space_group_name_H-M   'P 1'
#
loop_
_entity.id
_entity.type
_entity.pdbx_description
1 polymer ?
#
loop_
_entity_poly.entity_id
_entity_poly.type
_entity_poly.pdbx_seq_one_letter_code
_entity_poly.pdbx_strand_id
1 'polypeptide(L)'
;MTPAENKARQEKWFGAATIIAAQKAVRAEVKDPDSVQFKDVFSNYTEAYDVVACGYVNAKNSFGAYTGYKAFVSSGKSVILEGRDEIKTAWASACGQ
;
A
#
# COMPACT_ATOMS: atom_id res chain seq x y z
N MET A 1 10.29 -22.58 -13.20
CA MET A 1 9.22 -21.62 -12.87
C MET A 1 9.58 -20.31 -13.51
N THR A 2 8.74 -19.79 -14.38
CA THR A 2 8.96 -18.50 -15.04
C THR A 2 8.80 -17.35 -14.04
N PRO A 3 9.32 -16.15 -14.33
CA PRO A 3 9.10 -14.98 -13.48
C PRO A 3 7.61 -14.70 -13.21
N ALA A 4 6.77 -14.88 -14.23
CA ALA A 4 5.32 -14.71 -14.11
C ALA A 4 4.67 -15.76 -13.18
N GLU A 5 5.07 -17.02 -13.28
CA GLU A 5 4.58 -18.08 -12.38
C GLU A 5 5.01 -17.86 -10.93
N ASN A 6 6.24 -17.40 -10.70
CA ASN A 6 6.71 -17.07 -9.36
C ASN A 6 5.92 -15.90 -8.77
N LYS A 7 5.74 -14.82 -9.55
CA LYS A 7 4.92 -13.67 -9.17
C LYS A 7 3.51 -14.10 -8.77
N ALA A 8 2.81 -14.81 -9.65
CA ALA A 8 1.44 -15.27 -9.40
C ALA A 8 1.34 -16.17 -8.16
N ARG A 9 2.34 -17.03 -7.93
CA ARG A 9 2.42 -17.85 -6.72
C ARG A 9 2.56 -16.98 -5.47
N GLN A 10 3.52 -16.06 -5.44
CA GLN A 10 3.77 -15.21 -4.28
C GLN A 10 2.54 -14.37 -3.92
N GLU A 11 1.93 -13.74 -4.91
CA GLU A 11 0.71 -12.94 -4.72
C GLU A 11 -0.46 -13.79 -4.24
N LYS A 12 -0.63 -15.01 -4.77
CA LYS A 12 -1.68 -15.94 -4.31
C LYS A 12 -1.53 -16.33 -2.85
N TRP A 13 -0.30 -16.56 -2.38
CA TRP A 13 -0.06 -17.03 -1.00
C TRP A 13 -0.04 -15.89 0.02
N PHE A 14 0.55 -14.74 -0.32
CA PHE A 14 0.80 -13.66 0.64
C PHE A 14 0.00 -12.39 0.38
N GLY A 15 -0.56 -12.20 -0.82
CA GLY A 15 -1.16 -10.94 -1.26
C GLY A 15 -2.24 -10.40 -0.32
N ALA A 16 -3.21 -11.25 0.04
CA ALA A 16 -4.28 -10.86 0.95
C ALA A 16 -3.76 -10.47 2.36
N ALA A 17 -2.80 -11.24 2.89
CA ALA A 17 -2.21 -10.96 4.20
C ALA A 17 -1.41 -9.63 4.18
N THR A 18 -0.65 -9.38 3.11
CA THR A 18 0.09 -8.13 2.92
C THR A 18 -0.87 -6.94 2.82
N ILE A 19 -1.99 -7.06 2.09
CA ILE A 19 -3.01 -6.00 2.01
C ILE A 19 -3.58 -5.67 3.39
N ILE A 20 -3.96 -6.68 4.18
CA ILE A 20 -4.52 -6.48 5.53
C ILE A 20 -3.49 -5.78 6.43
N ALA A 21 -2.24 -6.26 6.41
CA ALA A 21 -1.16 -5.66 7.19
C ALA A 21 -0.86 -4.22 6.76
N ALA A 22 -0.87 -3.94 5.46
CA ALA A 22 -0.68 -2.61 4.90
C ALA A 22 -1.78 -1.64 5.33
N GLN A 23 -3.04 -2.04 5.26
CA GLN A 23 -4.14 -1.19 5.73
C GLN A 23 -4.03 -0.90 7.23
N LYS A 24 -3.59 -1.88 8.04
CA LYS A 24 -3.31 -1.66 9.46
C LYS A 24 -2.17 -0.67 9.66
N ALA A 25 -1.08 -0.79 8.89
CA ALA A 25 0.04 0.14 8.94
C ALA A 25 -0.40 1.56 8.56
N VAL A 26 -1.12 1.74 7.44
CA VAL A 26 -1.65 3.05 7.02
C VAL A 26 -2.53 3.68 8.10
N ARG A 27 -3.43 2.90 8.71
CA ARG A 27 -4.30 3.37 9.80
C ARG A 27 -3.50 3.88 11.01
N ALA A 28 -2.36 3.28 11.31
CA ALA A 28 -1.51 3.70 12.43
C ALA A 28 -0.82 5.05 12.19
N GLU A 29 -0.78 5.54 10.96
CA GLU A 29 -0.04 6.74 10.56
C GLU A 29 -0.91 8.00 10.44
N VAL A 30 -2.23 7.84 10.52
CA VAL A 30 -3.18 8.95 10.39
C VAL A 30 -3.75 9.36 11.76
N LYS A 31 -4.34 10.55 11.84
CA LYS A 31 -4.91 11.07 13.09
C LYS A 31 -6.20 10.39 13.53
N ASP A 32 -7.02 9.97 12.58
CA ASP A 32 -8.30 9.30 12.81
C ASP A 32 -8.30 7.95 12.04
N PRO A 33 -7.78 6.88 12.66
CA PRO A 33 -7.61 5.56 12.03
C PRO A 33 -8.92 4.93 11.53
N ASP A 34 -10.05 5.25 12.17
CA ASP A 34 -11.35 4.66 11.86
C ASP A 34 -12.04 5.37 10.69
N SER A 35 -11.64 6.62 10.40
CA SER A 35 -12.15 7.39 9.26
C SER A 35 -11.52 7.06 7.90
N VAL A 36 -10.52 6.18 7.87
CA VAL A 36 -9.68 5.93 6.70
C VAL A 36 -10.47 5.19 5.61
N GLN A 37 -10.45 5.76 4.41
CA GLN A 37 -11.05 5.16 3.22
C GLN A 37 -9.93 4.65 2.31
N PHE A 38 -10.02 3.37 1.93
CA PHE A 38 -9.09 2.73 1.01
C PHE A 38 -9.73 2.56 -0.37
N LYS A 39 -8.93 2.72 -1.42
CA LYS A 39 -9.36 2.53 -2.81
C LYS A 39 -8.25 1.87 -3.63
N ASP A 40 -8.65 1.03 -4.59
CA ASP A 40 -7.77 0.35 -5.55
C ASP A 40 -6.57 -0.32 -4.87
N VAL A 41 -6.83 -1.06 -3.79
CA VAL A 41 -5.78 -1.75 -3.03
C VAL A 41 -5.52 -3.12 -3.63
N PHE A 42 -4.27 -3.35 -4.04
CA PHE A 42 -3.83 -4.62 -4.61
C PHE A 42 -2.45 -4.99 -4.09
N SER A 43 -2.11 -6.27 -4.16
CA SER A 43 -0.78 -6.76 -3.89
C SER A 43 0.00 -6.92 -5.19
N ASN A 44 1.30 -6.64 -5.16
CA ASN A 44 2.21 -6.92 -6.26
C ASN A 44 3.49 -7.55 -5.72
N TYR A 45 3.97 -8.62 -6.35
CA TYR A 45 5.28 -9.17 -6.07
C TYR A 45 6.33 -8.54 -6.98
N THR A 46 7.44 -8.13 -6.37
CA THR A 46 8.67 -7.73 -7.07
C THR A 46 9.86 -8.46 -6.47
N GLU A 47 10.90 -8.70 -7.27
CA GLU A 47 12.13 -9.33 -6.75
C GLU A 47 12.87 -8.43 -5.75
N ALA A 48 12.71 -7.10 -5.86
CA ALA A 48 13.39 -6.14 -4.98
C ALA A 48 12.71 -5.96 -3.62
N TYR A 49 11.39 -6.13 -3.54
CA TYR A 49 10.59 -5.75 -2.36
C TYR A 49 9.66 -6.87 -1.85
N ASP A 50 9.77 -8.08 -2.40
CA ASP A 50 8.81 -9.16 -2.20
C ASP A 50 7.37 -8.70 -2.49
N VAL A 51 6.38 -9.29 -1.81
CA VAL A 51 4.97 -8.92 -1.93
C VAL A 51 4.73 -7.62 -1.18
N VAL A 52 4.38 -6.57 -1.90
CA VAL A 52 3.92 -5.28 -1.36
C VAL A 52 2.43 -5.11 -1.62
N ALA A 53 1.80 -4.23 -0.87
CA ALA A 53 0.48 -3.69 -1.16
C ALA A 53 0.59 -2.25 -1.62
N CYS A 54 -0.09 -1.94 -2.71
CA CYS A 54 -0.21 -0.63 -3.30
C CYS A 54 -1.67 -0.21 -3.27
N GLY A 55 -1.94 1.08 -3.20
CA GLY A 55 -3.29 1.60 -3.35
C GLY A 55 -3.39 3.05 -2.95
N TYR A 56 -4.62 3.52 -2.76
CA TYR A 56 -4.89 4.89 -2.36
C TYR A 56 -5.63 4.93 -1.04
N VAL A 57 -5.32 5.98 -0.27
CA VAL A 57 -5.94 6.23 1.02
C VAL A 57 -6.41 7.68 1.11
N ASN A 58 -7.62 7.88 1.62
CA ASN A 58 -8.13 9.19 2.00
C ASN A 58 -8.41 9.20 3.50
N ALA A 59 -7.77 10.12 4.21
CA ALA A 59 -7.87 10.28 5.65
C ALA A 59 -8.15 11.75 5.99
N LYS A 60 -8.81 11.98 7.12
CA LYS A 60 -9.10 13.33 7.60
C LYS A 60 -7.81 14.03 8.07
N ASN A 61 -7.71 15.33 7.77
CA ASN A 61 -6.69 16.19 8.35
C ASN A 61 -7.04 16.58 9.80
N SER A 62 -6.20 17.40 10.45
CA SER A 62 -6.42 17.89 11.82
C SER A 62 -7.68 18.76 11.99
N PHE A 63 -8.31 19.19 10.89
CA PHE A 63 -9.56 19.95 10.87
C PHE A 63 -10.78 19.05 10.59
N GLY A 64 -10.60 17.73 10.50
CA GLY A 64 -11.67 16.76 10.29
C GLY A 64 -12.13 16.61 8.83
N ALA A 65 -11.46 17.25 7.87
CA ALA A 65 -11.82 17.23 6.46
C ALA A 65 -10.97 16.22 5.66
N TYR A 66 -11.60 15.52 4.71
CA TYR A 66 -10.90 14.70 3.72
C TYR A 66 -10.21 15.60 2.69
N THR A 67 -8.93 15.34 2.41
CA THR A 67 -8.13 16.16 1.48
C THR A 67 -7.91 15.50 0.13
N GLY A 68 -8.60 14.39 -0.14
CA GLY A 68 -8.44 13.59 -1.35
C GLY A 68 -7.59 12.34 -1.14
N TYR A 69 -7.66 11.45 -2.12
CA TYR A 69 -6.93 10.19 -2.12
C TYR A 69 -5.44 10.43 -2.37
N LYS A 70 -4.62 9.78 -1.55
CA LYS A 70 -3.17 9.81 -1.56
C LYS A 70 -2.62 8.42 -1.77
N ALA A 71 -1.58 8.27 -2.58
CA ALA A 71 -0.97 6.97 -2.84
C ALA A 71 -0.26 6.42 -1.59
N PHE A 72 -0.27 5.09 -1.43
CA PHE A 72 0.57 4.39 -0.45
C PHE A 72 1.20 3.12 -1.03
N VAL A 73 2.40 2.79 -0.55
CA VAL A 73 3.08 1.52 -0.79
C VAL A 73 3.46 0.92 0.55
N SER A 74 3.21 -0.36 0.77
CA SER A 74 3.52 -1.01 2.05
C SER A 74 3.97 -2.44 1.88
N SER A 75 4.99 -2.83 2.65
CA SER A 75 5.43 -4.22 2.80
C SER A 75 4.63 -4.99 3.87
N GLY A 76 3.56 -4.38 4.42
CA GLY A 76 2.84 -4.87 5.60
C GLY A 76 3.52 -4.56 6.94
N LYS A 77 4.83 -4.25 6.96
CA LYS A 77 5.57 -3.83 8.17
C LYS A 77 5.79 -2.33 8.22
N SER A 78 6.09 -1.73 7.08
CA SER A 78 6.27 -0.30 6.89
C SER A 78 5.33 0.21 5.81
N VAL A 79 5.05 1.50 5.83
CA VAL A 79 4.25 2.18 4.81
C VAL A 79 5.00 3.43 4.36
N ILE A 80 5.01 3.66 3.06
CA ILE A 80 5.42 4.90 2.38
C ILE A 80 4.12 5.54 1.92
N LEU A 81 3.88 6.79 2.32
CA LEU A 81 2.62 7.49 2.14
C LEU A 81 2.85 8.84 1.47
N GLU A 82 2.10 9.12 0.41
CA GLU A 82 2.15 10.40 -0.28
C GLU A 82 1.80 11.57 0.66
N GLY A 83 2.60 12.64 0.59
CA GLY A 83 2.47 13.82 1.46
C GLY A 83 3.12 13.68 2.84
N ARG A 84 3.66 12.51 3.18
CA ARG A 84 4.59 12.31 4.31
C ARG A 84 5.98 11.91 3.81
N ASP A 85 6.04 11.02 2.83
CA ASP A 85 7.26 10.46 2.28
C ASP A 85 7.41 10.74 0.77
N GLU A 86 8.63 10.57 0.25
CA GLU A 86 8.89 10.55 -1.19
C GLU A 86 8.48 9.18 -1.78
N ILE A 87 7.29 9.13 -2.37
CA ILE A 87 6.65 7.87 -2.81
C ILE A 87 6.92 7.52 -4.28
N LYS A 88 7.30 8.49 -5.13
CA LYS A 88 7.27 8.31 -6.60
C LYS A 88 8.10 7.12 -7.06
N THR A 89 9.32 6.98 -6.53
CA THR A 89 10.23 5.88 -6.88
C THR A 89 9.70 4.53 -6.38
N ALA A 90 9.20 4.46 -5.15
CA ALA A 90 8.64 3.24 -4.58
C ALA A 90 7.41 2.78 -5.37
N TRP A 91 6.52 3.71 -5.70
CA TRP A 91 5.35 3.43 -6.52
C TRP A 91 5.74 2.97 -7.93
N ALA A 92 6.62 3.68 -8.62
CA ALA A 92 7.05 3.30 -9.97
C ALA A 92 7.71 1.92 -10.01
N SER A 93 8.48 1.58 -8.98
CA SER A 93 9.22 0.31 -8.92
C SER A 93 8.35 -0.88 -8.50
N ALA A 94 7.33 -0.65 -7.68
CA ALA A 94 6.58 -1.71 -7.01
C ALA A 94 5.09 -1.78 -7.36
N CYS A 95 4.52 -0.71 -7.93
CA CYS A 95 3.09 -0.57 -8.19
C CYS A 95 2.76 -0.25 -9.65
N GLY A 96 3.78 -0.03 -10.49
CA GLY A 96 3.62 0.04 -11.94
C GLY A 96 3.24 -1.34 -12.48
N GLN A 97 1.97 -1.50 -12.84
CA GLN A 97 1.51 -2.63 -13.64
C GLN A 97 1.84 -2.40 -15.12
#